data_AF-A0A2C6M944-F1
#
_entry.id   AF-A0A2C6M944-F1
#
_cell.length_a   1.000
_cell.length_b   1.000
_cell.length_c   1.000
_cell.angle_alpha   90.00
_cell.angle_beta   90.00
_cell.angle_gamma   90.00
#
_symmetry.space_group_name_H-M   'P 1'
#
loop_
_entity.id
_entity.type
_entity.pdbx_description
1 polymer ?
#
loop_
_entity_poly.entity_id
_entity_poly.type
_entity_poly.pdbx_seq_one_letter_code
_entity_poly.pdbx_strand_id
1 'polypeptide(L)'
;MIEELDRRFAMAFENSDQATVLEERYAINFIRVAELWESKQDFEEKGRKTKAGTILIACRLLERENLLRIVDDDREIRTTRKLDDLMLNYYLNDSRVVELRGLFEGGAGVNAQD
;
A
#
# COMPACT_ATOMS: atom_id res chain seq x y z
N MET A 1 -4.30 3.86 -9.73
CA MET A 1 -3.49 3.69 -8.51
C MET A 1 -4.16 4.34 -7.31
N ILE A 2 -4.44 5.66 -7.33
CA ILE A 2 -5.13 6.35 -6.23
C ILE A 2 -6.52 5.77 -5.98
N GLU A 3 -7.33 5.59 -7.03
CA GLU A 3 -8.67 4.99 -6.94
C GLU A 3 -8.69 3.59 -6.27
N GLU A 4 -7.65 2.78 -6.51
CA GLU A 4 -7.54 1.47 -5.89
C GLU A 4 -7.16 1.58 -4.40
N LEU A 5 -6.35 2.57 -4.03
CA LEU A 5 -6.06 2.86 -2.62
C LEU A 5 -7.31 3.42 -1.92
N ASP A 6 -8.06 4.31 -2.57
CA ASP A 6 -9.35 4.81 -2.08
C ASP A 6 -10.31 3.67 -1.79
N ARG A 7 -10.49 2.76 -2.76
CA ARG A 7 -11.32 1.56 -2.60
C ARG A 7 -10.87 0.70 -1.42
N ARG A 8 -9.56 0.44 -1.28
CA ARG A 8 -9.03 -0.41 -0.20
C ARG A 8 -9.16 0.24 1.17
N PHE A 9 -8.92 1.54 1.29
CA PHE A 9 -9.09 2.25 2.55
C PHE A 9 -10.58 2.39 2.92
N ALA A 10 -11.47 2.51 1.94
CA ALA A 10 -12.92 2.46 2.17
C ALA A 10 -13.36 1.11 2.78
N MET A 11 -12.82 -0.01 2.29
CA MET A 11 -13.11 -1.35 2.83
C MET A 11 -12.69 -1.51 4.31
N ALA A 12 -11.69 -0.75 4.78
CA ALA A 12 -11.28 -0.76 6.18
C ALA A 12 -12.37 -0.18 7.11
N PHE A 13 -13.23 0.71 6.59
CA PHE A 13 -14.39 1.22 7.32
C PHE A 13 -15.58 0.27 7.24
N GLU A 14 -15.81 -0.36 6.09
CA GLU A 14 -16.93 -1.30 5.89
C GLU A 14 -16.78 -2.58 6.73
N ASN A 15 -15.55 -3.02 6.98
CA ASN A 15 -15.24 -4.22 7.76
C ASN A 15 -14.48 -3.87 9.05
N SER A 16 -14.94 -2.88 9.82
CA SER A 16 -14.23 -2.34 11.00
C SER A 16 -13.80 -3.39 12.03
N ASP A 17 -14.64 -4.41 12.26
CA ASP A 17 -14.35 -5.47 13.23
C ASP A 17 -13.20 -6.36 12.75
N GLN A 18 -13.20 -6.71 11.46
CA GLN A 18 -12.10 -7.45 10.84
C GLN A 18 -10.83 -6.59 10.78
N ALA A 19 -10.95 -5.30 10.48
CA ALA A 19 -9.83 -4.38 10.47
C ALA A 19 -9.17 -4.30 11.86
N THR A 20 -9.96 -4.20 12.94
CA THR A 20 -9.46 -4.18 14.32
C THR A 20 -8.67 -5.44 14.67
N VAL A 21 -9.17 -6.62 14.31
CA VAL A 21 -8.43 -7.89 14.51
C VAL A 21 -7.10 -7.89 13.76
N LEU A 22 -7.07 -7.34 12.54
CA LEU A 22 -5.83 -7.21 11.76
C LEU A 22 -4.88 -6.16 12.36
N GLU A 23 -5.39 -5.06 12.90
CA GLU A 23 -4.58 -4.05 13.59
C GLU A 23 -3.82 -4.67 14.77
N GLU A 24 -4.51 -5.45 15.60
CA GLU A 24 -3.89 -6.16 16.74
C GLU A 24 -2.86 -7.18 16.27
N ARG A 25 -3.19 -7.97 15.24
CA ARG A 25 -2.31 -9.01 14.71
C ARG A 25 -1.02 -8.46 14.11
N TYR A 26 -1.12 -7.35 13.38
CA TYR A 26 0.02 -6.78 12.64
C TYR A 26 0.67 -5.59 13.35
N ALA A 27 0.11 -5.12 14.47
CA ALA A 27 0.51 -3.91 15.19
C ALA A 27 0.58 -2.67 14.28
N ILE A 28 -0.42 -2.54 13.38
CA ILE A 28 -0.55 -1.43 12.42
C ILE A 28 -1.93 -0.79 12.61
N ASN A 29 -2.00 0.54 12.67
CA ASN A 29 -3.26 1.28 12.84
C ASN A 29 -3.99 1.50 11.50
N PHE A 30 -4.48 0.44 10.86
CA PHE A 30 -5.18 0.48 9.57
C PHE A 30 -6.33 1.50 9.50
N ILE A 31 -7.21 1.56 10.50
CA ILE A 31 -8.36 2.48 10.56
C ILE A 31 -7.84 3.91 10.58
N ARG A 32 -6.86 4.19 11.45
CA ARG A 32 -6.28 5.53 11.54
C ARG A 32 -5.58 5.96 10.25
N VAL A 33 -4.92 5.03 9.57
CA VAL A 33 -4.30 5.29 8.27
C VAL A 33 -5.36 5.59 7.20
N ALA A 34 -6.47 4.84 7.19
CA ALA A 34 -7.60 5.10 6.29
C ALA A 34 -8.24 6.47 6.53
N GLU A 35 -8.45 6.87 7.79
CA GLU A 35 -8.96 8.21 8.14
C GLU A 35 -8.03 9.32 7.65
N LEU A 36 -6.72 9.15 7.87
CA LEU A 36 -5.71 10.10 7.42
C LEU A 36 -5.65 10.19 5.90
N TRP A 37 -5.89 9.08 5.20
CA TRP A 37 -5.98 9.02 3.75
C TRP A 37 -7.20 9.78 3.22
N GLU A 38 -8.37 9.58 3.80
CA GLU A 38 -9.60 10.29 3.42
C GLU A 38 -9.53 11.79 3.72
N SER A 39 -8.81 12.19 4.77
CA SER A 39 -8.61 13.62 5.08
C SER A 39 -7.66 14.35 4.11
N LYS A 40 -7.00 13.63 3.19
CA LYS A 40 -6.08 14.24 2.22
C LYS A 40 -6.88 15.06 1.20
N GLN A 41 -6.29 16.15 0.75
CA GLN A 41 -6.90 16.99 -0.27
C GLN A 41 -6.84 16.30 -1.65
N ASP A 42 -7.92 16.41 -2.42
CA ASP A 42 -8.04 15.79 -3.75
C ASP A 42 -7.10 16.43 -4.77
N PHE A 43 -6.93 17.75 -4.72
CA PHE A 43 -6.03 18.45 -5.63
C PHE A 43 -5.44 19.72 -5.01
N GLU A 44 -4.12 19.75 -4.92
CA GLU A 44 -3.31 20.95 -4.73
C GLU A 44 -2.05 20.74 -5.59
N GLU A 45 -1.79 21.64 -6.54
CA GLU A 45 -0.62 21.54 -7.40
C GLU A 45 0.66 21.60 -6.54
N LYS A 46 1.44 20.51 -6.54
CA LYS A 46 2.64 20.31 -5.69
C LYS A 46 2.37 20.23 -4.18
N GLY A 47 1.12 20.02 -3.76
CA GLY A 47 0.74 19.91 -2.36
C GLY A 47 1.23 18.61 -1.72
N ARG A 48 2.16 18.69 -0.77
CA ARG A 48 2.59 17.56 0.10
C ARG A 48 1.43 16.94 0.88
N LYS A 49 0.29 17.62 0.97
CA LYS A 49 -0.92 17.23 1.71
C LYS A 49 -1.94 16.45 0.87
N THR A 50 -1.65 16.23 -0.42
CA THR A 50 -2.52 15.45 -1.32
C THR A 50 -2.24 13.94 -1.21
N LYS A 51 -3.18 13.12 -1.69
CA LYS A 51 -3.01 11.66 -1.85
C LYS A 51 -1.79 11.34 -2.73
N ALA A 52 -1.71 11.98 -3.90
CA ALA A 52 -0.58 11.87 -4.83
C ALA A 52 0.75 12.31 -4.20
N GLY A 53 0.76 13.45 -3.49
CA GLY A 53 1.93 13.95 -2.79
C GLY A 53 2.41 13.00 -1.68
N THR A 54 1.49 12.35 -0.96
CA THR A 54 1.80 11.34 0.06
C THR A 54 2.49 10.13 -0.55
N ILE A 55 1.97 9.60 -1.67
CA ILE A 55 2.59 8.50 -2.41
C ILE A 55 3.99 8.90 -2.88
N LEU A 56 4.13 10.08 -3.48
CA LEU A 56 5.42 10.54 -4.02
C LEU A 56 6.47 10.72 -2.91
N ILE A 57 6.08 11.17 -1.71
CA ILE A 57 6.98 11.23 -0.55
C ILE A 57 7.46 9.83 -0.16
N ALA A 58 6.56 8.84 -0.11
CA ALA A 58 6.93 7.46 0.18
C ALA A 58 7.88 6.91 -0.90
N CYS A 59 7.60 7.18 -2.18
CA CYS A 59 8.48 6.78 -3.28
C CYS A 59 9.86 7.42 -3.17
N ARG A 60 9.95 8.72 -2.90
CA ARG A 60 11.23 9.43 -2.71
C ARG A 60 12.01 8.94 -1.50
N LEU A 61 11.33 8.50 -0.43
CA LEU A 61 12.00 7.85 0.69
C LEU A 61 12.65 6.53 0.25
N LEU A 62 11.90 5.68 -0.46
CA LEU A 62 12.43 4.42 -0.99
C LEU A 62 13.56 4.65 -2.02
N GLU A 63 13.47 5.70 -2.83
CA GLU A 63 14.52 6.11 -3.75
C GLU A 63 15.81 6.49 -3.00
N ARG A 64 15.70 7.29 -1.93
CA ARG A 64 16.84 7.67 -1.08
C ARG A 64 17.52 6.46 -0.45
N GLU A 65 16.75 5.43 -0.10
CA GLU A 65 17.27 4.16 0.41
C GLU A 65 17.78 3.21 -0.70
N ASN A 66 17.79 3.68 -1.95
CA ASN A 66 18.18 2.97 -3.17
C ASN A 66 17.40 1.66 -3.36
N LEU A 67 16.09 1.70 -3.08
CA LEU A 67 15.16 0.58 -3.28
C LEU A 67 14.40 0.72 -4.60
N LEU A 68 14.11 1.95 -5.02
CA LEU A 68 13.50 2.24 -6.31
C LEU A 68 14.20 3.41 -7.01
N ARG A 69 13.81 3.67 -8.26
CA ARG A 69 14.16 4.88 -9.02
C ARG A 69 12.89 5.48 -9.61
N ILE A 70 12.78 6.79 -9.53
CA ILE A 70 11.72 7.55 -10.19
C ILE A 70 12.31 8.12 -11.48
N VAL A 71 11.70 7.81 -12.62
CA VAL A 71 12.16 8.23 -13.95
C VAL A 71 11.02 8.89 -14.73
N ASP A 72 11.36 9.47 -15.88
CA ASP A 72 10.42 10.14 -16.78
C ASP A 72 9.59 11.24 -16.09
N ASP A 73 10.26 12.12 -15.33
CA ASP A 73 9.65 13.28 -14.65
C ASP A 73 8.50 12.88 -13.71
N ASP A 74 8.80 12.02 -12.73
CA ASP A 74 7.85 11.48 -11.74
C ASP A 74 6.72 10.58 -12.32
N ARG A 75 6.85 10.09 -13.57
CA ARG A 75 5.81 9.27 -14.24
C ARG A 75 6.02 7.76 -14.15
N GLU A 76 7.26 7.30 -13.97
CA GLU A 76 7.56 5.87 -13.93
C GLU A 76 8.40 5.52 -12.68
N ILE A 77 8.05 4.41 -12.03
CA ILE A 77 8.76 3.85 -10.88
C ILE A 77 9.37 2.52 -11.29
N ARG A 78 10.68 2.37 -11.10
CA ARG A 78 11.42 1.12 -11.34
C ARG A 78 12.03 0.61 -10.05
N THR A 79 11.91 -0.69 -9.78
CA THR A 79 12.60 -1.30 -8.63
C THR A 79 14.10 -1.42 -8.91
N THR A 80 14.89 -1.48 -7.85
CA THR A 80 16.32 -1.80 -7.92
C THR A 80 16.53 -3.26 -7.55
N ARG A 81 17.69 -3.81 -7.96
CA ARG A 81 18.11 -5.15 -7.53
C ARG A 81 18.13 -5.30 -6.00
N LYS A 82 18.45 -4.24 -5.25
CA LYS A 82 18.44 -4.28 -3.78
C LYS A 82 17.03 -4.58 -3.25
N LEU A 83 16.00 -3.96 -3.81
CA LEU A 83 14.62 -4.24 -3.43
C LEU A 83 14.20 -5.64 -3.88
N ASP A 84 14.57 -6.04 -5.11
CA ASP A 84 14.25 -7.37 -5.62
C ASP A 84 14.88 -8.48 -4.74
N ASP A 85 16.14 -8.31 -4.33
CA ASP A 85 16.85 -9.24 -3.44
C ASP A 85 16.22 -9.27 -2.04
N LEU A 86 15.82 -8.12 -1.49
CA LEU A 86 15.12 -8.06 -0.22
C LEU A 86 13.80 -8.81 -0.29
N MET A 87 13.02 -8.55 -1.34
CA MET A 87 11.75 -9.22 -1.57
C MET A 87 11.95 -10.72 -1.71
N LEU A 88 12.82 -11.18 -2.60
CA LEU A 88 13.02 -12.60 -2.87
C LEU A 88 13.54 -13.38 -1.65
N ASN A 89 14.47 -12.80 -0.88
CA ASN A 89 15.17 -13.54 0.17
C ASN A 89 14.55 -13.38 1.57
N TYR A 90 13.78 -12.32 1.82
CA TYR A 90 13.33 -11.99 3.18
C TYR A 90 11.83 -11.75 3.33
N TYR A 91 11.13 -11.31 2.28
CA TYR A 91 9.71 -10.91 2.40
C TYR A 91 8.75 -11.78 1.58
N LEU A 92 9.17 -12.31 0.44
CA LEU A 92 8.39 -13.14 -0.47
C LEU A 92 8.85 -14.60 -0.36
N ASN A 93 8.37 -15.31 0.66
CA ASN A 93 8.37 -16.77 0.59
C ASN A 93 7.15 -17.25 -0.22
N ASP A 94 7.16 -18.51 -0.66
CA ASP A 94 6.10 -19.06 -1.53
C ASP A 94 4.69 -18.86 -0.94
N SER A 95 4.55 -19.03 0.38
CA SER A 95 3.29 -18.78 1.09
C SER A 95 2.84 -17.33 0.95
N ARG A 96 3.75 -16.36 1.11
CA ARG A 96 3.43 -14.93 0.98
C ARG A 96 3.12 -14.55 -0.46
N VAL A 97 3.80 -15.16 -1.43
CA VAL A 97 3.51 -14.95 -2.86
C VAL A 97 2.10 -15.44 -3.19
N VAL A 98 1.71 -16.62 -2.70
CA VAL A 98 0.35 -17.16 -2.87
C VAL A 98 -0.68 -16.27 -2.20
N GLU A 99 -0.43 -15.83 -0.96
CA GLU A 99 -1.32 -14.90 -0.23
C GLU A 99 -1.49 -13.58 -1.00
N LEU A 100 -0.40 -12.97 -1.46
CA LEU A 100 -0.44 -11.71 -2.20
C LEU A 100 -1.15 -11.88 -3.55
N ARG A 101 -0.89 -12.97 -4.27
CA ARG A 101 -1.62 -13.28 -5.51
C ARG A 101 -3.11 -13.43 -5.23
N GLY A 102 -3.48 -14.15 -4.16
CA GLY A 102 -4.87 -14.25 -3.71
C GLY A 102 -5.49 -12.89 -3.37
N LEU A 103 -4.73 -11.96 -2.76
CA LEU A 103 -5.20 -10.59 -2.51
C LEU A 103 -5.37 -9.76 -3.78
N PHE A 104 -4.52 -9.96 -4.80
CA PHE A 104 -4.59 -9.22 -6.06
C PHE A 104 -5.59 -9.84 -7.07
N GLU A 105 -5.81 -11.15 -7.01
CA GLU A 105 -6.78 -11.90 -7.82
C GLU A 105 -8.18 -11.88 -7.15
N GLY A 106 -8.22 -11.80 -5.82
CA GLY A 106 -9.41 -11.88 -4.96
C GLY A 106 -9.99 -10.53 -4.54
N GLY A 107 -10.29 -9.67 -5.52
CA GLY A 107 -11.38 -8.69 -5.36
C GLY A 107 -12.77 -9.35 -5.16
N ALA A 108 -12.85 -10.68 -5.19
CA ALA A 108 -14.04 -11.47 -4.87
C ALA A 108 -13.76 -12.37 -3.65
N GLY A 109 -14.25 -11.94 -2.49
CA GLY A 109 -14.68 -12.76 -1.35
C GLY A 109 -13.73 -13.86 -0.86
N VAL A 110 -12.90 -13.53 0.13
CA VAL A 110 -12.44 -14.56 1.09
C VAL A 110 -13.58 -14.81 2.06
N ASN A 111 -14.42 -15.80 1.75
CA ASN A 111 -15.30 -16.41 2.74
C ASN A 111 -14.42 -17.04 3.81
N ALA A 112 -14.54 -16.53 5.04
CA ALA A 112 -13.99 -17.18 6.21
C ALA A 112 -14.82 -18.44 6.51
N GLN A 113 -14.31 -19.60 6.08
CA GLN A 113 -14.68 -20.91 6.62
C GLN A 113 -13.57 -21.91 6.27
N ASP A 114 -12.66 -22.13 7.23
CA ASP A 114 -12.35 -23.43 7.83
C ASP A 114 -11.42 -23.26 9.04
#